data_AF-A0A1H3X6E6-F1
#
_entry.id   AF-A0A1H3X6E6-F1
#
_cell.length_a   1.000
_cell.length_b   1.000
_cell.length_c   1.000
_cell.angle_alpha   90.00
_cell.angle_beta   90.00
_cell.angle_gamma   90.00
#
_symmetry.space_group_name_H-M   'P 1'
#
loop_
_entity.id
_entity.type
_entity.pdbx_description
1 polymer ?
#
loop_
_entity_poly.entity_id
_entity_poly.type
_entity_poly.pdbx_seq_one_letter_code
_entity_poly.pdbx_strand_id
1 'polypeptide(L)'
;MPVRADRADQELARNSIPASQCCASSGQRRDWDAVDAYYDHLLLWDNERRQIAGAYRLAKTERLMPEQIYSSTLFNYPRPPQQCLPASAELGRSFLLPEYWRGRGLDLLWCGIGQWVGRNNVRYLFGPVSMPGTFSGRAKSAIVRYFLNHYATDNPLGAARLPFVEVRDDLPPLTGDAAQDMMVLKQILKEEGVMLPPLFRKYTAVTKPGGTNFHAFNVDPDFCDSVDGLVVVDLEQVDPKFARRYLGG
;
A
#
# COMPACT_ATOMS: atom_id res chain seq x y z
N MET A 1 -18.25 19.64 -6.44
CA MET A 1 -17.28 19.93 -7.52
C MET A 1 -15.89 19.71 -6.95
N PRO A 2 -15.11 18.68 -7.34
CA PRO A 2 -13.72 18.60 -6.90
C PRO A 2 -12.92 19.62 -7.72
N VAL A 3 -12.32 20.58 -7.03
CA VAL A 3 -11.36 21.52 -7.60
C VAL A 3 -10.11 20.71 -7.97
N ARG A 4 -9.65 20.78 -9.22
CA ARG A 4 -8.30 20.32 -9.57
C ARG A 4 -7.34 21.09 -8.67
N ALA A 5 -6.56 20.40 -7.85
CA ALA A 5 -5.46 21.02 -7.11
C ALA A 5 -4.57 21.77 -8.11
N ASP A 6 -4.45 23.09 -7.95
CA ASP A 6 -3.66 23.91 -8.86
C ASP A 6 -2.16 23.61 -8.63
N ARG A 7 -1.30 24.07 -9.52
CA ARG A 7 0.16 23.86 -9.46
C ARG A 7 0.76 24.27 -8.10
N ALA A 8 0.14 25.26 -7.44
CA ALA A 8 0.49 25.72 -6.09
C ALA A 8 0.11 24.73 -4.98
N ASP A 9 -1.04 24.05 -5.07
CA ASP A 9 -1.46 23.02 -4.11
C ASP A 9 -0.58 21.77 -4.22
N GLN A 10 -0.16 21.44 -5.44
CA GLN A 10 0.83 20.39 -5.70
C GLN A 10 2.21 20.78 -5.16
N GLU A 11 2.61 22.05 -5.22
CA GLU A 11 3.87 22.54 -4.64
C GLU A 11 3.85 22.62 -3.11
N LEU A 12 2.70 22.92 -2.50
CA LEU A 12 2.50 22.82 -1.04
C LEU A 12 2.60 21.35 -0.59
N ALA A 13 2.02 20.40 -1.34
CA ALA A 13 2.22 18.97 -1.13
C ALA A 13 3.68 18.53 -1.20
N ARG A 14 4.42 19.06 -2.17
CA ARG A 14 5.86 18.81 -2.33
C ARG A 14 6.71 19.37 -1.19
N ASN A 15 6.23 20.37 -0.44
CA ASN A 15 6.99 21.07 0.59
C ASN A 15 6.56 20.72 2.03
N SER A 16 5.45 19.99 2.22
CA SER A 16 4.86 19.72 3.55
C SER A 16 5.07 18.29 4.07
N ILE A 17 5.74 17.41 3.33
CA ILE A 17 6.06 16.05 3.79
C ILE A 17 7.21 16.15 4.82
N PRO A 18 6.98 15.83 6.11
CA PRO A 18 8.04 15.92 7.11
C PRO A 18 9.06 14.80 6.87
N ALA A 19 10.32 15.18 6.63
CA ALA A 19 11.44 14.24 6.55
C ALA A 19 11.63 13.38 7.82
N SER A 20 11.03 13.77 8.95
CA SER A 20 11.27 13.18 10.28
C SER A 20 10.48 11.91 10.60
N GLN A 21 9.58 11.45 9.72
CA GLN A 21 8.85 10.17 9.88
C GLN A 21 9.06 9.20 8.71
N CYS A 22 9.78 9.66 7.71
CA CYS A 22 10.35 8.84 6.68
C CYS A 22 11.79 8.55 7.09
N CYS A 23 12.10 7.30 7.39
CA CYS A 23 13.44 6.80 7.08
C CYS A 23 13.77 6.96 5.57
N ALA A 24 12.77 7.31 4.75
CA ALA A 24 12.75 7.53 3.31
C ALA A 24 13.26 8.87 2.78
N SER A 25 13.94 9.71 3.54
CA SER A 25 14.59 10.85 2.88
C SER A 25 15.91 10.36 2.31
N SER A 26 16.06 10.43 0.99
CA SER A 26 17.33 10.38 0.23
C SER A 26 18.31 11.50 0.61
N GLY A 27 18.28 11.98 1.86
CA GLY A 27 18.91 13.22 2.33
C GLY A 27 18.26 14.49 1.76
N GLN A 28 17.23 14.38 0.92
CA GLN A 28 16.55 15.52 0.31
C GLN A 28 15.38 15.99 1.17
N ARG A 29 15.18 17.32 1.23
CA ARG A 29 14.02 17.95 1.90
C ARG A 29 12.67 17.64 1.22
N ARG A 30 12.67 16.86 0.14
CA ARG A 30 11.51 16.52 -0.70
C ARG A 30 11.55 15.03 -1.00
N ASP A 31 10.43 14.36 -0.76
CA ASP A 31 10.16 13.00 -1.23
C ASP A 31 9.59 13.13 -2.66
N TRP A 32 10.44 13.01 -3.67
CA TRP A 32 10.09 13.15 -5.09
C TRP A 32 10.81 12.08 -5.92
N ASP A 33 10.05 11.41 -6.77
CA ASP A 33 10.53 10.42 -7.72
C ASP A 33 10.20 10.86 -9.16
N ALA A 34 11.00 10.43 -10.14
CA ALA A 34 10.77 10.75 -11.55
C ALA A 34 9.38 10.30 -12.06
N VAL A 35 8.79 9.28 -11.44
CA VAL A 35 7.47 8.78 -11.79
C VAL A 35 6.34 9.71 -11.35
N ASP A 36 6.56 10.65 -10.41
CA ASP A 36 5.51 11.53 -9.89
C ASP A 36 4.82 12.38 -10.96
N ALA A 37 5.49 12.62 -12.09
CA ALA A 37 4.94 13.35 -13.23
C ALA A 37 3.81 12.59 -13.95
N TYR A 38 3.71 11.27 -13.77
CA TYR A 38 2.74 10.40 -14.45
C TYR A 38 1.56 10.00 -13.56
N TYR A 39 1.59 10.34 -12.27
CA TYR A 39 0.59 9.91 -11.30
C TYR A 39 -0.29 11.08 -10.85
N ASP A 40 -1.54 10.75 -10.58
CA ASP A 40 -2.45 11.59 -9.83
C ASP A 40 -2.05 11.55 -8.33
N HIS A 41 -2.14 12.72 -7.68
CA HIS A 41 -1.86 12.88 -6.26
C HIS A 41 -3.15 13.16 -5.51
N LEU A 42 -3.59 12.20 -4.70
CA LEU A 42 -4.74 12.36 -3.82
C LEU A 42 -4.26 12.90 -2.48
N LEU A 43 -4.68 14.11 -2.12
CA LEU A 43 -4.24 14.79 -0.91
C LEU A 43 -5.38 14.87 0.11
N LEU A 44 -5.06 14.59 1.37
CA LEU A 44 -5.90 14.90 2.52
C LEU A 44 -5.43 16.22 3.13
N TRP A 45 -6.23 17.27 2.96
CA TRP A 45 -5.95 18.60 3.45
C TRP A 45 -6.70 18.89 4.76
N ASP A 46 -5.97 19.36 5.78
CA ASP A 46 -6.55 19.90 7.01
C ASP A 46 -6.67 21.42 6.89
N ASN A 47 -7.92 21.91 6.81
CA ASN A 47 -8.21 23.34 6.69
C ASN A 47 -7.89 24.15 7.95
N GLU A 48 -8.05 23.56 9.14
CA GLU A 48 -7.82 24.26 10.41
C GLU A 48 -6.33 24.45 10.65
N ARG A 49 -5.55 23.38 10.42
CA ARG A 49 -4.10 23.39 10.59
C ARG A 49 -3.35 23.87 9.35
N ARG A 50 -4.04 24.06 8.22
CA ARG A 50 -3.49 24.46 6.92
C ARG A 50 -2.29 23.60 6.47
N GLN A 51 -2.47 22.29 6.55
CA GLN A 51 -1.42 21.32 6.24
C GLN A 51 -1.97 20.10 5.53
N ILE A 52 -1.09 19.36 4.85
CA ILE A 52 -1.43 18.05 4.27
C ILE A 52 -1.28 16.99 5.35
N ALA A 53 -2.41 16.40 5.71
CA ALA A 53 -2.51 15.38 6.74
C ALA A 53 -2.15 13.99 6.22
N GLY A 54 -2.24 13.76 4.91
CA GLY A 54 -1.89 12.50 4.28
C GLY A 54 -2.05 12.55 2.77
N ALA A 55 -1.57 11.51 2.08
CA ALA A 55 -1.66 11.43 0.63
C ALA A 55 -1.67 9.99 0.12
N TYR A 56 -2.05 9.84 -1.14
CA TYR A 56 -1.86 8.65 -1.97
C TYR A 56 -1.44 9.07 -3.37
N ARG A 57 -0.60 8.25 -4.00
CA ARG A 57 -0.27 8.36 -5.42
C ARG A 57 -1.01 7.28 -6.20
N LEU A 58 -1.66 7.65 -7.31
CA LEU A 58 -2.47 6.75 -8.14
C LEU A 58 -2.20 6.96 -9.63
N ALA A 59 -2.10 5.89 -10.40
CA ALA A 59 -2.05 6.00 -11.86
C ALA A 59 -2.71 4.80 -12.54
N LYS A 60 -3.49 5.06 -13.59
CA LYS A 60 -3.97 4.00 -14.49
C LYS A 60 -2.80 3.40 -15.26
N THR A 61 -2.60 2.10 -15.16
CA THR A 61 -1.48 1.41 -15.80
C THR A 61 -1.50 1.51 -17.32
N GLU A 62 -2.70 1.62 -17.93
CA GLU A 62 -2.88 1.81 -19.38
C GLU A 62 -2.17 3.05 -19.94
N ARG A 63 -1.88 4.04 -19.09
CA ARG A 63 -1.21 5.29 -19.48
C ARG A 63 0.29 5.25 -19.22
N LEU A 64 0.79 4.19 -18.60
CA LEU A 64 2.18 4.07 -18.16
C LEU A 64 2.95 3.13 -19.07
N MET A 65 4.18 3.52 -19.38
CA MET A 65 5.21 2.60 -19.87
C MET A 65 5.73 1.73 -18.71
N PRO A 66 6.26 0.53 -18.96
CA PRO A 66 6.74 -0.36 -17.89
C PRO A 66 7.73 0.29 -16.90
N GLU A 67 8.61 1.16 -17.40
CA GLU A 67 9.59 1.93 -16.63
C GLU A 67 8.98 3.07 -15.80
N GLN A 68 7.74 3.46 -16.09
CA GLN A 68 6.99 4.50 -15.36
C GLN A 68 6.17 3.91 -14.22
N ILE A 69 6.05 2.58 -14.13
CA ILE A 69 5.39 1.88 -13.03
C ILE A 69 6.36 1.81 -11.87
N TYR A 70 6.05 2.48 -10.76
CA TYR A 70 6.95 2.55 -9.60
C TYR A 70 7.32 1.16 -9.07
N SER A 71 6.35 0.27 -8.91
CA SER A 71 6.58 -1.07 -8.37
C SER A 71 7.51 -1.93 -9.23
N SER A 72 7.75 -1.56 -10.49
CA SER A 72 8.78 -2.17 -11.32
C SER A 72 10.19 -1.95 -10.76
N THR A 73 10.41 -0.99 -9.84
CA THR A 73 11.71 -0.84 -9.15
C THR A 73 11.94 -1.91 -8.08
N LEU A 74 10.87 -2.46 -7.51
CA LEU A 74 10.87 -3.45 -6.42
C LEU A 74 10.59 -4.88 -6.90
N PHE A 75 9.83 -5.02 -7.98
CA PHE A 75 9.38 -6.31 -8.50
C PHE A 75 9.71 -6.46 -9.98
N ASN A 76 10.11 -7.67 -10.37
CA ASN A 76 10.28 -8.07 -11.75
C ASN A 76 8.96 -8.61 -12.29
N TYR A 77 8.39 -7.91 -13.27
CA TYR A 77 7.19 -8.34 -13.99
C TYR A 77 7.57 -9.12 -15.26
N PRO A 78 7.17 -10.39 -15.41
CA PRO A 78 7.45 -11.17 -16.63
C PRO A 78 6.67 -10.63 -17.84
N ARG A 79 5.56 -9.92 -17.60
CA ARG A 79 4.76 -9.21 -18.60
C ARG A 79 4.31 -7.87 -18.02
N PRO A 80 4.09 -6.84 -18.85
CA PRO A 80 3.56 -5.57 -18.36
C PRO A 80 2.26 -5.76 -17.56
N PRO A 81 2.11 -5.18 -16.36
CA PRO A 81 0.96 -5.42 -15.50
C PRO A 81 -0.40 -5.18 -16.18
N GLN A 82 -0.50 -4.20 -17.08
CA GLN A 82 -1.73 -3.93 -17.84
C GLN A 82 -2.20 -5.09 -18.74
N GLN A 83 -1.30 -6.01 -19.12
CA GLN A 83 -1.67 -7.22 -19.89
C GLN A 83 -2.23 -8.33 -19.01
N CYS A 84 -1.81 -8.39 -17.74
CA CYS A 84 -2.28 -9.39 -16.77
C CYS A 84 -3.49 -8.89 -15.97
N LEU A 85 -3.57 -7.58 -15.75
CA LEU A 85 -4.59 -6.88 -14.97
C LEU A 85 -5.20 -5.77 -15.85
N PRO A 86 -6.13 -6.09 -16.76
CA PRO A 86 -6.78 -5.09 -17.60
C PRO A 86 -7.57 -4.09 -16.73
N ALA A 87 -7.59 -2.81 -17.11
CA ALA A 87 -8.16 -1.74 -16.30
C ALA A 87 -7.57 -1.64 -14.87
N SER A 88 -6.25 -1.86 -14.74
CA SER A 88 -5.53 -1.69 -13.47
C SER A 88 -5.11 -0.26 -13.19
N ALA A 89 -4.92 0.03 -11.91
CA ALA A 89 -4.22 1.20 -11.43
C ALA A 89 -3.20 0.82 -10.34
N GLU A 90 -2.02 1.46 -10.40
CA GLU A 90 -1.04 1.34 -9.33
C GLU A 90 -1.34 2.36 -8.22
N LEU A 91 -1.30 1.90 -6.97
CA LEU A 91 -1.39 2.71 -5.76
C LEU A 91 -0.09 2.60 -4.96
N GLY A 92 0.39 3.72 -4.42
CA GLY A 92 1.58 3.72 -3.58
C GLY A 92 1.85 5.07 -2.94
N ARG A 93 3.04 5.19 -2.35
CA ARG A 93 3.53 6.42 -1.68
C ARG A 93 2.53 7.03 -0.70
N SER A 94 1.80 6.16 0.01
CA SER A 94 0.81 6.59 0.96
C SER A 94 1.48 7.02 2.26
N PHE A 95 1.06 8.17 2.80
CA PHE A 95 1.41 8.56 4.17
C PHE A 95 0.21 9.18 4.86
N LEU A 96 0.26 9.16 6.20
CA LEU A 96 -0.69 9.83 7.06
C LEU A 96 0.09 10.34 8.27
N LEU A 97 -0.07 11.61 8.63
CA LEU A 97 0.58 12.18 9.80
C LEU A 97 0.04 11.51 11.09
N PRO A 98 0.87 11.28 12.13
CA PRO A 98 0.49 10.51 13.31
C PRO A 98 -0.73 11.05 14.05
N GLU A 99 -0.95 12.35 14.04
CA GLU A 99 -2.10 12.99 14.67
C GLU A 99 -3.43 12.50 14.06
N TYR A 100 -3.40 11.96 12.84
CA TYR A 100 -4.56 11.49 12.10
C TYR A 100 -4.70 9.96 12.10
N TRP A 101 -3.75 9.21 12.68
CA TRP A 101 -3.79 7.74 12.72
C TRP A 101 -5.00 7.18 13.48
N ARG A 102 -5.46 7.87 14.53
CA ARG A 102 -6.63 7.49 15.34
C ARG A 102 -7.94 8.13 14.87
N GLY A 103 -7.87 8.97 13.84
CA GLY A 103 -8.99 9.73 13.32
C GLY A 103 -9.61 9.13 12.07
N ARG A 104 -10.34 9.97 11.32
CA ARG A 104 -10.96 9.60 10.05
C ARG A 104 -10.00 9.72 8.85
N GLY A 105 -8.72 10.00 9.08
CA GLY A 105 -7.78 10.35 8.00
C GLY A 105 -7.65 9.26 6.94
N LEU A 106 -7.34 8.04 7.35
CA LEU A 106 -7.26 6.89 6.43
C LEU A 106 -8.61 6.63 5.75
N ASP A 107 -9.72 6.76 6.47
CA ASP A 107 -11.05 6.55 5.90
C ASP A 107 -11.40 7.58 4.82
N LEU A 108 -11.05 8.85 5.02
CA LEU A 108 -11.25 9.92 4.03
C LEU A 108 -10.39 9.71 2.78
N LEU A 109 -9.13 9.30 2.95
CA LEU A 109 -8.27 8.92 1.82
C LEU A 109 -8.93 7.81 1.01
N TRP A 110 -9.42 6.76 1.65
CA TRP A 110 -10.08 5.66 0.93
C TRP A 110 -11.42 6.06 0.28
N CYS A 111 -12.17 7.01 0.84
CA CYS A 111 -13.30 7.63 0.14
C CYS A 111 -12.84 8.37 -1.14
N GLY A 112 -11.71 9.07 -1.08
CA GLY A 112 -11.10 9.72 -2.24
C GLY A 112 -10.65 8.72 -3.31
N ILE A 113 -9.99 7.63 -2.88
CA ILE A 113 -9.58 6.53 -3.77
C ILE A 113 -10.81 5.93 -4.46
N GLY A 114 -11.88 5.65 -3.72
CA GLY A 114 -13.10 5.09 -4.31
C GLY A 114 -13.76 5.99 -5.35
N GLN A 115 -13.81 7.31 -5.11
CA GLN A 115 -14.27 8.26 -6.13
C GLN A 115 -13.36 8.28 -7.36
N TRP A 116 -12.04 8.21 -7.16
CA TRP A 116 -11.07 8.18 -8.26
C TRP A 116 -11.21 6.91 -9.08
N VAL A 117 -11.39 5.75 -8.44
CA VAL A 117 -11.65 4.45 -9.06
C VAL A 117 -12.89 4.50 -9.93
N GLY A 118 -14.01 5.00 -9.40
CA GLY A 118 -15.27 5.10 -10.14
C GLY A 118 -15.17 6.02 -11.36
N ARG A 119 -14.46 7.14 -11.26
CA ARG A 119 -14.24 8.06 -12.39
C ARG A 119 -13.34 7.49 -13.48
N ASN A 120 -12.46 6.55 -13.14
CA ASN A 120 -11.43 6.02 -14.03
C ASN A 120 -11.74 4.60 -14.55
N ASN A 121 -12.90 4.04 -14.18
CA ASN A 121 -13.32 2.67 -14.51
C ASN A 121 -12.24 1.63 -14.19
N VAL A 122 -11.70 1.69 -12.96
CA VAL A 122 -10.63 0.80 -12.51
C VAL A 122 -11.22 -0.46 -11.92
N ARG A 123 -10.69 -1.61 -12.35
CA ARG A 123 -11.03 -2.93 -11.80
C ARG A 123 -9.99 -3.41 -10.81
N TYR A 124 -8.71 -3.36 -11.17
CA TYR A 124 -7.64 -3.87 -10.33
C TYR A 124 -6.87 -2.74 -9.68
N LEU A 125 -6.67 -2.82 -8.37
CA LEU A 125 -5.67 -2.00 -7.68
C LEU A 125 -4.46 -2.87 -7.40
N PHE A 126 -3.25 -2.37 -7.64
CA PHE A 126 -2.04 -3.07 -7.23
C PHE A 126 -0.96 -2.12 -6.77
N GLY A 127 0.07 -2.64 -6.12
CA GLY A 127 1.24 -1.87 -5.73
C GLY A 127 1.92 -2.41 -4.48
N PRO A 128 2.99 -1.76 -4.02
CA PRO A 128 3.68 -2.13 -2.81
C PRO A 128 2.92 -1.63 -1.58
N VAL A 129 2.75 -2.51 -0.59
CA VAL A 129 2.38 -2.13 0.78
C VAL A 129 3.54 -2.45 1.72
N SER A 130 4.06 -1.42 2.37
CA SER A 130 5.32 -1.50 3.11
C SER A 130 5.09 -1.78 4.59
N MET A 131 5.96 -2.62 5.17
CA MET A 131 6.17 -2.68 6.61
C MET A 131 7.49 -1.99 6.97
N PRO A 132 7.56 -1.22 8.07
CA PRO A 132 8.75 -0.46 8.42
C PRO A 132 10.00 -1.33 8.59
N GLY A 133 11.13 -0.82 8.09
CA GLY A 133 12.42 -1.50 8.23
C GLY A 133 12.90 -1.64 9.68
N THR A 134 12.42 -0.78 10.57
CA THR A 134 12.71 -0.81 12.01
C THR A 134 12.07 -1.98 12.75
N PHE A 135 11.16 -2.73 12.12
CA PHE A 135 10.58 -3.93 12.72
C PHE A 135 11.65 -5.02 12.87
N SER A 136 11.56 -5.79 13.94
CA SER A 136 12.45 -6.94 14.14
C SER A 136 12.28 -7.98 13.03
N GLY A 137 13.30 -8.82 12.82
CA GLY A 137 13.22 -9.93 11.87
C GLY A 137 12.03 -10.86 12.17
N ARG A 138 11.78 -11.14 13.46
CA ARG A 138 10.64 -11.95 13.92
C ARG A 138 9.30 -11.33 13.56
N ALA A 139 9.12 -10.02 13.79
CA ALA A 139 7.89 -9.30 13.41
C ALA A 139 7.65 -9.31 11.89
N LYS A 140 8.70 -9.03 11.10
CA LYS A 140 8.63 -9.07 9.63
C LYS A 140 8.28 -10.48 9.14
N SER A 141 8.97 -11.51 9.63
CA SER A 141 8.70 -12.93 9.34
C SER A 141 7.26 -13.32 9.66
N ALA A 142 6.73 -12.94 10.83
CA ALA A 142 5.37 -13.26 11.23
C ALA A 142 4.32 -12.65 10.28
N ILE A 143 4.51 -11.39 9.87
CA ILE A 143 3.63 -10.71 8.90
C ILE A 143 3.71 -11.42 7.56
N VAL A 144 4.90 -11.56 6.99
CA VAL A 144 5.11 -12.19 5.67
C VAL A 144 4.51 -13.59 5.64
N ARG A 145 4.77 -14.41 6.65
CA ARG A 145 4.26 -15.78 6.76
C ARG A 145 2.74 -15.83 6.82
N TYR A 146 2.10 -14.94 7.59
CA TYR A 146 0.64 -14.86 7.65
C TYR A 146 0.04 -14.53 6.27
N PHE A 147 0.56 -13.49 5.59
CA PHE A 147 -0.01 -13.04 4.32
C PHE A 147 0.28 -14.01 3.18
N LEU A 148 1.44 -14.66 3.15
CA LEU A 148 1.72 -15.72 2.17
C LEU A 148 0.86 -16.96 2.40
N ASN A 149 0.53 -17.32 3.66
CA ASN A 149 -0.33 -18.47 3.90
C ASN A 149 -1.79 -18.22 3.54
N HIS A 150 -2.32 -17.05 3.88
CA HIS A 150 -3.76 -16.77 3.79
C HIS A 150 -4.18 -15.97 2.54
N TYR A 151 -3.23 -15.30 1.88
CA TYR A 151 -3.50 -14.39 0.77
C TYR A 151 -2.56 -14.60 -0.43
N ALA A 152 -1.73 -15.64 -0.47
CA ALA A 152 -0.95 -15.92 -1.68
C ALA A 152 -1.85 -16.24 -2.87
N THR A 153 -1.25 -16.22 -4.05
CA THR A 153 -1.85 -16.68 -5.29
C THR A 153 -0.91 -17.67 -5.97
N ASP A 154 -1.49 -18.66 -6.67
CA ASP A 154 -0.74 -19.59 -7.50
C ASP A 154 -0.20 -18.94 -8.79
N ASN A 155 -0.71 -17.76 -9.13
CA ASN A 155 -0.34 -17.02 -10.34
C ASN A 155 0.23 -15.63 -9.98
N PRO A 156 1.48 -15.55 -9.50
CA PRO A 156 2.11 -14.29 -9.11
C PRO A 156 2.21 -13.33 -10.30
N LEU A 157 1.91 -12.04 -10.06
CA LEU A 157 2.00 -10.98 -11.08
C LEU A 157 3.47 -10.69 -11.43
N GLY A 158 4.36 -10.82 -10.45
CA GLY A 158 5.79 -10.63 -10.56
C GLY A 158 6.53 -11.22 -9.36
N ALA A 159 7.85 -11.22 -9.43
CA ALA A 159 8.74 -11.71 -8.38
C ALA A 159 9.49 -10.55 -7.70
N ALA A 160 9.79 -10.67 -6.41
CA ALA A 160 10.65 -9.70 -5.72
C ALA A 160 12.04 -9.66 -6.36
N ARG A 161 12.63 -8.46 -6.48
CA ARG A 161 14.01 -8.28 -6.93
C ARG A 161 15.02 -8.69 -5.85
N LEU A 162 14.71 -8.32 -4.61
CA LEU A 162 15.42 -8.67 -3.39
C LEU A 162 14.42 -9.38 -2.47
N PRO A 163 14.21 -10.69 -2.64
CA PRO A 163 13.20 -11.42 -1.88
C PRO A 163 13.48 -11.35 -0.37
N PHE A 164 12.45 -11.06 0.42
CA PHE A 164 12.56 -11.17 1.87
C PHE A 164 12.82 -12.62 2.27
N VAL A 165 13.86 -12.85 3.05
CA VAL A 165 14.19 -14.16 3.61
C VAL A 165 13.70 -14.21 5.04
N GLU A 166 12.83 -15.19 5.32
CA GLU A 166 12.32 -15.41 6.67
C GLU A 166 13.49 -15.66 7.64
N VAL A 167 13.58 -14.82 8.67
CA VAL A 167 14.47 -15.06 9.79
C VAL A 167 13.81 -16.14 10.65
N ARG A 168 14.39 -17.34 10.65
CA ARG A 168 13.88 -18.51 11.37
C ARG A 168 14.46 -18.58 12.77
N ASP A 169 13.57 -18.66 13.77
CA ASP A 169 13.46 -19.80 14.71
C ASP A 169 12.70 -19.36 15.98
N ASP A 170 11.36 -19.35 15.93
CA ASP A 170 10.43 -19.42 17.09
C ASP A 170 8.94 -19.14 16.74
N LEU A 171 8.61 -18.84 15.47
CA LEU A 171 7.22 -18.55 15.11
C LEU A 171 6.35 -19.82 15.18
N PRO A 172 5.21 -19.78 15.90
CA PRO A 172 4.31 -20.92 16.01
C PRO A 172 3.79 -21.37 14.64
N PRO A 173 3.44 -22.67 14.48
CA PRO A 173 2.79 -23.14 13.28
C PRO A 173 1.46 -22.40 13.04
N LEU A 174 1.18 -22.09 11.78
CA LEU A 174 -0.15 -21.59 11.38
C LEU A 174 -1.14 -22.74 11.44
N THR A 175 -2.35 -22.47 11.93
CA THR A 175 -3.42 -23.47 12.06
C THR A 175 -4.19 -23.64 10.75
N GLY A 176 -4.10 -22.65 9.84
CA GLY A 176 -4.91 -22.57 8.64
C GLY A 176 -6.24 -21.83 8.84
N ASP A 177 -6.61 -21.52 10.09
CA ASP A 177 -7.73 -20.62 10.39
C ASP A 177 -7.25 -19.18 10.43
N ALA A 178 -7.67 -18.38 9.44
CA ALA A 178 -7.22 -17.00 9.27
C ALA A 178 -7.51 -16.10 10.49
N ALA A 179 -8.57 -16.38 11.26
CA ALA A 179 -8.94 -15.58 12.43
C ALA A 179 -8.06 -15.92 13.64
N GLN A 180 -7.83 -17.20 13.90
CA GLN A 180 -6.92 -17.67 14.94
C GLN A 180 -5.48 -17.23 14.66
N ASP A 181 -5.01 -17.44 13.43
CA ASP A 181 -3.66 -17.06 13.03
C ASP A 181 -3.44 -15.54 13.11
N MET A 182 -4.48 -14.73 12.83
CA MET A 182 -4.42 -13.27 13.01
C MET A 182 -4.34 -12.87 14.49
N MET A 183 -4.99 -13.61 15.40
CA MET A 183 -4.85 -13.38 16.84
C MET A 183 -3.43 -13.67 17.31
N VAL A 184 -2.85 -14.78 16.87
CA VAL A 184 -1.46 -15.16 17.16
C VAL A 184 -0.48 -14.13 16.59
N LEU A 185 -0.67 -13.71 15.33
CA LEU A 185 0.13 -12.64 14.72
C LEU A 185 0.13 -11.37 15.56
N LYS A 186 -1.05 -10.90 15.98
CA LYS A 186 -1.15 -9.69 16.82
C LYS A 186 -0.46 -9.85 18.16
N GLN A 187 -0.50 -11.03 18.75
CA GLN A 187 0.19 -11.32 20.00
C GLN A 187 1.72 -11.25 19.82
N ILE A 188 2.25 -11.86 18.76
CA ILE A 188 3.67 -11.77 18.40
C ILE A 188 4.09 -10.32 18.19
N LEU A 189 3.34 -9.55 17.39
CA LEU A 189 3.67 -8.14 17.14
C LEU A 189 3.67 -7.30 18.42
N LYS A 190 2.74 -7.59 19.35
CA LYS A 190 2.68 -6.93 20.66
C LYS A 190 3.91 -7.26 21.52
N GLU A 191 4.39 -8.51 21.51
CA GLU A 191 5.63 -8.92 22.19
C GLU A 191 6.85 -8.17 21.62
N GLU A 192 6.87 -7.95 20.31
CA GLU A 192 7.89 -7.17 19.61
C GLU A 192 7.72 -5.64 19.77
N GLY A 193 6.70 -5.19 20.51
CA GLY A 193 6.43 -3.77 20.74
C GLY A 193 5.93 -3.00 19.51
N VAL A 194 5.47 -3.70 18.48
CA VAL A 194 4.97 -3.13 17.22
C VAL A 194 3.50 -3.49 16.96
N MET A 195 2.92 -2.90 15.92
CA MET A 195 1.55 -3.21 15.49
C MET A 195 1.55 -3.56 14.01
N LEU A 196 0.56 -4.35 13.59
CA LEU A 196 0.36 -4.63 12.17
C LEU A 196 0.12 -3.31 11.42
N PRO A 197 0.89 -3.00 10.35
CA PRO A 197 0.70 -1.76 9.63
C PRO A 197 -0.75 -1.67 9.09
N PRO A 198 -1.46 -0.55 9.31
CA PRO A 198 -2.90 -0.48 9.03
C PRO A 198 -3.29 -0.83 7.60
N LEU A 199 -2.41 -0.55 6.63
CA LEU A 199 -2.68 -0.78 5.22
C LEU A 199 -2.79 -2.26 4.86
N PHE A 200 -2.00 -3.14 5.48
CA PHE A 200 -2.13 -4.58 5.27
C PHE A 200 -3.54 -5.05 5.60
N ARG A 201 -4.08 -4.62 6.74
CA ARG A 201 -5.46 -4.93 7.14
C ARG A 201 -6.48 -4.23 6.26
N LYS A 202 -6.19 -3.01 5.81
CA LYS A 202 -7.12 -2.23 4.97
C LYS A 202 -7.30 -2.88 3.60
N TYR A 203 -6.21 -3.28 2.94
CA TYR A 203 -6.24 -3.95 1.64
C TYR A 203 -7.00 -5.28 1.73
N THR A 204 -6.74 -6.12 2.73
CA THR A 204 -7.45 -7.41 2.86
C THR A 204 -8.91 -7.28 3.26
N ALA A 205 -9.35 -6.10 3.72
CA ALA A 205 -10.76 -5.81 4.00
C ALA A 205 -11.51 -5.21 2.80
N VAL A 206 -10.83 -4.91 1.67
CA VAL A 206 -11.47 -4.37 0.47
C VAL A 206 -12.39 -5.41 -0.15
N THR A 207 -11.95 -6.67 -0.21
CA THR A 207 -12.62 -7.74 -0.95
C THR A 207 -13.11 -8.84 -0.02
N LYS A 208 -14.00 -9.67 -0.56
CA LYS A 208 -14.25 -11.02 -0.01
C LYS A 208 -12.96 -11.86 -0.06
N PRO A 209 -12.88 -12.97 0.69
CA PRO A 209 -11.75 -13.90 0.61
C PRO A 209 -11.45 -14.31 -0.84
N GLY A 210 -10.16 -14.28 -1.21
CA GLY A 210 -9.69 -14.58 -2.57
C GLY A 210 -9.70 -13.40 -3.55
N GLY A 211 -10.29 -12.25 -3.22
CA GLY A 211 -10.25 -11.06 -4.08
C GLY A 211 -9.03 -10.16 -3.88
N THR A 212 -8.29 -10.34 -2.78
CA THR A 212 -7.04 -9.63 -2.49
C THR A 212 -5.94 -10.66 -2.34
N ASN A 213 -4.82 -10.48 -3.03
CA ASN A 213 -3.71 -11.40 -2.99
C ASN A 213 -2.37 -10.68 -2.82
N PHE A 214 -1.42 -11.35 -2.17
CA PHE A 214 -0.03 -10.95 -2.07
C PHE A 214 0.81 -11.84 -2.99
N HIS A 215 1.56 -11.22 -3.89
CA HIS A 215 2.28 -11.92 -4.96
C HIS A 215 3.77 -12.13 -4.65
N ALA A 216 4.37 -11.22 -3.87
CA ALA A 216 5.76 -11.30 -3.46
C ALA A 216 6.03 -10.35 -2.29
N PHE A 217 7.15 -10.57 -1.58
CA PHE A 217 7.68 -9.65 -0.57
C PHE A 217 9.13 -9.30 -0.89
N ASN A 218 9.41 -8.01 -1.04
CA ASN A 218 10.70 -7.47 -1.43
C ASN A 218 11.31 -6.67 -0.28
N VAL A 219 12.62 -6.76 -0.05
CA VAL A 219 13.36 -5.83 0.82
C VAL A 219 13.78 -4.62 0.00
N ASP A 220 13.50 -3.42 0.50
CA ASP A 220 13.89 -2.14 -0.11
C ASP A 220 15.00 -1.46 0.73
N PRO A 221 16.28 -1.60 0.34
CA PRO A 221 17.40 -0.96 1.05
C PRO A 221 17.36 0.57 0.97
N ASP A 222 16.79 1.13 -0.10
CA ASP A 222 16.68 2.58 -0.29
C ASP A 222 15.68 3.20 0.70
N PHE A 223 14.83 2.36 1.31
CA PHE A 223 13.84 2.72 2.31
C PHE A 223 14.15 2.08 3.68
N CYS A 224 15.43 2.08 4.07
CA CYS A 224 15.93 1.54 5.34
C CYS A 224 15.50 0.09 5.61
N ASP A 225 15.65 -0.77 4.60
CA ASP A 225 15.31 -2.19 4.67
C ASP A 225 13.84 -2.44 5.04
N SER A 226 12.93 -1.59 4.55
CA SER A 226 11.51 -1.90 4.59
C SER A 226 11.21 -3.15 3.79
N VAL A 227 10.12 -3.82 4.14
CA VAL A 227 9.65 -4.97 3.39
C VAL A 227 8.33 -4.62 2.72
N ASP A 228 8.34 -4.68 1.40
CA ASP A 228 7.22 -4.32 0.54
C ASP A 228 6.51 -5.58 0.06
N GLY A 229 5.24 -5.72 0.41
CA GLY A 229 4.36 -6.73 -0.16
C GLY A 229 3.72 -6.23 -1.45
N LEU A 230 3.90 -6.94 -2.56
CA LEU A 230 3.14 -6.68 -3.79
C LEU A 230 1.72 -7.20 -3.61
N VAL A 231 0.77 -6.28 -3.39
CA VAL A 231 -0.65 -6.59 -3.24
C VAL A 231 -1.40 -6.31 -4.55
N VAL A 232 -2.36 -7.16 -4.88
CA VAL A 232 -3.36 -6.95 -5.93
C VAL A 232 -4.75 -7.12 -5.33
N VAL A 233 -5.67 -6.28 -5.76
CA VAL A 233 -7.07 -6.25 -5.32
C VAL A 233 -7.97 -6.25 -6.55
N ASP A 234 -8.82 -7.25 -6.70
CA ASP A 234 -9.88 -7.29 -7.71
C ASP A 234 -11.16 -6.65 -7.15
N LEU A 235 -11.51 -5.47 -7.65
CA LEU A 235 -12.68 -4.72 -7.20
C LEU A 235 -14.01 -5.37 -7.65
N GLU A 236 -14.00 -6.32 -8.58
CA GLU A 236 -15.20 -7.13 -8.85
C GLU A 236 -15.53 -8.08 -7.68
N GLN A 237 -14.55 -8.36 -6.82
CA GLN A 237 -14.70 -9.19 -5.62
C GLN A 237 -14.85 -8.37 -4.33
N VAL A 238 -15.16 -7.07 -4.47
CA VAL A 238 -15.30 -6.13 -3.34
C VAL A 238 -16.30 -6.65 -2.30
N ASP A 239 -15.99 -6.46 -1.01
CA ASP A 239 -16.96 -6.72 0.05
C ASP A 239 -18.12 -5.71 -0.04
N PRO A 240 -19.40 -6.14 0.01
CA PRO A 240 -20.53 -5.23 -0.14
C PRO A 240 -20.58 -4.11 0.90
N LYS A 241 -20.07 -4.32 2.12
CA LYS A 241 -19.96 -3.27 3.14
C LYS A 241 -18.87 -2.27 2.76
N PHE A 242 -17.77 -2.72 2.17
CA PHE A 242 -16.71 -1.85 1.65
C PHE A 242 -17.21 -1.02 0.47
N ALA A 243 -17.84 -1.67 -0.52
CA ALA A 243 -18.40 -1.00 -1.70
C ALA A 243 -19.38 0.13 -1.34
N ARG A 244 -20.35 -0.15 -0.46
CA ARG A 244 -21.31 0.87 0.01
C ARG A 244 -20.65 2.07 0.67
N ARG A 245 -19.52 1.87 1.33
CA ARG A 245 -18.82 2.94 2.05
C ARG A 245 -17.94 3.77 1.15
N TYR A 246 -17.23 3.15 0.20
CA TYR A 246 -16.14 3.81 -0.53
C TYR A 246 -16.38 3.93 -2.04
N LEU A 247 -17.11 3.01 -2.67
CA LEU A 247 -17.26 2.94 -4.13
C LEU A 247 -18.57 3.53 -4.65
N GLY A 248 -19.42 4.08 -3.78
CA GLY A 248 -20.59 4.85 -4.19
C GLY A 248 -21.92 4.11 -4.20
N GLY A 249 -21.93 2.78 -4.02
CA GLY A 249 -23.16 1.97 -3.89
C GLY A 249 -23.91 1.77 -5.20
#